data_AF-A0A3A8KQ08-F1
#
_entry.id   AF-A0A3A8KQ08-F1
#
_cell.length_a   1.000
_cell.length_b   1.000
_cell.length_c   1.000
_cell.angle_alpha   90.00
_cell.angle_beta   90.00
_cell.angle_gamma   90.00
#
_symmetry.space_group_name_H-M   'P 1'
#
loop_
_entity.id
_entity.type
_entity.pdbx_description
1 polymer ?
#
loop_
_entity_poly.entity_id
_entity_poly.type
_entity_poly.pdbx_seq_one_letter_code
_entity_poly.pdbx_strand_id
1 'polypeptide(L)'
;MRSGIPVILNLASTQWQENHAVTVVGYREDLSDSATTEIRYNQKGLSFGLRSRGLARLFVHDDRFGPYARMTWVLPTNGDTDSDGDTDDKVKELPHLSFDPYGNRDAFKNFLDPVKVYEAYVPLYPKLRMSATDLTLLASQLLPMVRHLAGAERRESLLVDLRFVLNGRYLSEAYGLGLSSARTATLVSTLLLPRYIGVIRFSTASSHFLDVLCDTTDIPRTQPELAPVLAFVPQDEGHREALRTFANSSGSAVVI
;
A
#
# COMPACT_ATOMS: atom_id res chain seq x y z
N MET A 1 5.26 5.75 9.44
CA MET A 1 4.92 5.29 10.81
C MET A 1 3.56 5.77 11.28
N ARG A 2 3.36 7.04 11.69
CA ARG A 2 2.03 7.54 12.11
C ARG A 2 0.96 7.47 11.00
N SER A 3 1.38 7.50 9.73
CA SER A 3 0.54 7.32 8.55
C SER A 3 0.10 5.87 8.29
N GLY A 4 0.58 4.89 9.07
CA GLY A 4 0.37 3.46 8.81
C GLY A 4 1.06 2.92 7.55
N ILE A 5 1.87 3.75 6.87
CA ILE A 5 2.70 3.34 5.73
C ILE A 5 3.98 2.69 6.28
N PRO A 6 4.30 1.44 5.87
CA PRO A 6 5.57 0.83 6.22
C PRO A 6 6.71 1.65 5.63
N VAL A 7 7.77 1.86 6.39
CA VAL A 7 8.99 2.52 5.89
C VAL A 7 10.05 1.44 5.76
N ILE A 8 10.71 1.35 4.62
CA ILE A 8 11.83 0.42 4.42
C ILE A 8 13.11 1.24 4.50
N LEU A 9 14.04 0.84 5.36
CA LEU A 9 15.34 1.48 5.49
C LEU A 9 16.39 0.65 4.75
N ASN A 10 17.21 1.32 3.96
CA ASN A 10 18.39 0.76 3.32
C ASN A 10 19.59 0.99 4.23
N LEU A 11 20.10 -0.08 4.82
CA LEU A 11 21.19 -0.05 5.79
C LEU A 11 22.51 -0.41 5.10
N ALA A 12 23.52 0.42 5.30
CA ALA A 12 24.87 0.20 4.81
C ALA A 12 25.83 -0.04 5.98
N SER A 13 26.68 -1.05 5.85
CA SER A 13 27.76 -1.34 6.79
C SER A 13 29.04 -1.62 5.99
N THR A 14 30.18 -1.12 6.48
CA THR A 14 31.50 -1.42 5.88
C THR A 14 31.88 -2.89 6.00
N GLN A 15 31.18 -3.65 6.86
CA GLN A 15 31.40 -5.08 7.07
C GLN A 15 30.51 -5.96 6.20
N TRP A 16 29.51 -5.40 5.52
CA TRP A 16 28.58 -6.16 4.69
C TRP A 16 28.96 -6.02 3.21
N GLN A 17 28.87 -7.11 2.47
CA GLN A 17 29.17 -7.11 1.02
C GLN A 17 28.14 -6.32 0.22
N GLU A 18 26.90 -6.22 0.74
CA GLU A 18 25.78 -5.52 0.11
C GLU A 18 24.99 -4.75 1.17
N ASN A 19 24.29 -3.71 0.73
CA ASN A 19 23.34 -3.01 1.58
C ASN A 19 22.17 -3.94 1.95
N HIS A 20 21.58 -3.72 3.11
CA HIS A 20 20.54 -4.58 3.66
C HIS A 20 19.27 -3.80 3.96
N ALA A 21 18.13 -4.32 3.52
CA ALA A 21 16.84 -3.66 3.71
C ALA A 21 16.14 -4.16 4.98
N VAL A 22 15.59 -3.25 5.78
CA VAL A 22 14.74 -3.60 6.94
C VAL A 22 13.43 -2.82 6.90
N THR A 23 12.33 -3.43 7.35
CA THR A 23 11.03 -2.73 7.43
C THR A 23 10.82 -2.17 8.82
N VAL A 24 10.57 -0.87 8.96
CA VAL A 24 10.20 -0.24 10.23
C VAL A 24 8.75 -0.59 10.57
N VAL A 25 8.55 -1.28 11.69
CA VAL A 25 7.24 -1.76 12.19
C VAL A 25 6.77 -1.04 13.45
N GLY A 26 7.67 -0.35 14.15
CA GLY A 26 7.31 0.50 15.28
C GLY A 26 8.36 1.58 15.55
N TYR A 27 8.01 2.53 16.41
CA TYR A 27 8.98 3.52 16.91
C TYR A 27 8.61 3.93 18.33
N ARG A 28 9.60 4.45 19.07
CA ARG A 28 9.41 5.11 20.36
C ARG A 28 9.99 6.52 20.27
N GLU A 29 9.20 7.47 20.71
CA GLU A 29 9.60 8.88 20.78
C GLU A 29 10.60 9.10 21.91
N ASP A 30 11.51 10.04 21.69
CA ASP A 30 12.26 10.63 22.78
C ASP A 30 11.30 11.48 23.62
N LEU A 31 11.32 11.26 24.93
CA LEU A 31 10.49 12.00 25.89
C LEU A 31 11.22 13.25 26.42
N SER A 32 12.48 13.45 26.04
CA SER A 32 13.21 14.66 26.38
C SER A 32 12.83 15.81 25.46
N ASP A 33 12.66 17.02 26.01
CA ASP A 33 12.51 18.27 25.25
C ASP A 33 13.85 18.74 24.64
N SER A 34 14.83 17.84 24.53
CA SER A 34 16.15 18.19 23.99
C SER A 34 16.02 18.55 22.51
N ALA A 35 16.64 19.67 22.12
CA ALA A 35 16.50 20.22 20.78
C ALA A 35 17.04 19.24 19.73
N THR A 36 16.15 18.63 18.96
CA THR A 36 16.52 17.81 17.81
C THR A 36 17.26 18.64 16.77
N THR A 37 18.22 18.02 16.07
CA THR A 37 18.92 18.62 14.93
C THR A 37 17.91 19.21 13.93
N GLU A 38 18.04 20.51 13.67
CA GLU A 38 17.23 21.21 12.68
C GLU A 38 17.72 20.87 11.28
N ILE A 39 16.86 20.24 10.48
CA ILE A 39 17.13 19.96 9.06
C ILE A 39 16.78 21.23 8.28
N ARG A 40 17.81 21.93 7.80
CA ARG A 40 17.63 23.09 6.92
C ARG A 40 17.50 22.65 5.46
N TYR A 41 16.49 23.17 4.78
CA TYR A 41 16.23 22.96 3.37
C TYR A 41 16.01 24.30 2.66
N ASN A 42 16.66 24.47 1.50
CA ASN A 42 16.57 25.69 0.69
C ASN A 42 15.70 25.44 -0.55
N GLN A 43 14.70 26.30 -0.77
CA GLN A 43 13.88 26.26 -1.99
C GLN A 43 13.59 27.68 -2.48
N LYS A 44 13.90 27.95 -3.77
CA LYS A 44 13.65 29.25 -4.42
C LYS A 44 14.18 30.47 -3.63
N GLY A 45 15.36 30.35 -3.04
CA GLY A 45 15.98 31.44 -2.26
C GLY A 45 15.45 31.60 -0.83
N LEU A 46 14.56 30.71 -0.37
CA LEU A 46 14.07 30.68 1.01
C LEU A 46 14.66 29.47 1.76
N SER A 47 15.11 29.69 3.00
CA SER A 47 15.60 28.64 3.90
C SER A 47 14.54 28.28 4.92
N PHE A 48 14.18 26.99 4.99
CA PHE A 48 13.22 26.44 5.93
C PHE A 48 13.93 25.49 6.90
N GLY A 49 13.66 25.64 8.20
CA GLY A 49 14.13 24.70 9.23
C GLY A 49 13.02 23.72 9.61
N LEU A 50 13.25 22.43 9.43
CA LEU A 50 12.37 21.36 9.90
C LEU A 50 12.98 20.70 11.14
N ARG A 51 12.21 20.62 12.22
CA ARG A 51 12.58 19.88 13.43
C ARG A 51 11.70 18.65 13.54
N SER A 52 12.31 17.47 13.55
CA SER A 52 11.59 16.23 13.86
C SER A 52 11.35 16.16 15.36
N ARG A 53 10.19 15.66 15.81
CA ARG A 53 10.06 15.20 17.20
C ARG A 53 11.03 14.01 17.36
N GLY A 54 11.89 14.03 18.38
CA GLY A 54 13.01 13.10 18.51
C GLY A 54 12.57 11.63 18.46
N LEU A 55 13.34 10.80 17.73
CA LEU A 55 13.15 9.36 17.68
C LEU A 55 14.18 8.71 18.61
N ALA A 56 13.73 8.01 19.65
CA ALA A 56 14.61 7.30 20.57
C ALA A 56 14.92 5.87 20.10
N ARG A 57 13.91 5.17 19.59
CA ARG A 57 14.05 3.79 19.09
C ARG A 57 13.20 3.54 17.87
N LEU A 58 13.70 2.66 17.02
CA LEU A 58 12.96 2.03 15.92
C LEU A 58 12.82 0.55 16.21
N PHE A 59 11.67 0.00 15.86
CA PHE A 59 11.45 -1.44 15.81
C PHE A 59 11.39 -1.83 14.35
N VAL A 60 12.20 -2.79 13.95
CA VAL A 60 12.28 -3.26 12.58
C VAL A 60 11.91 -4.74 12.47
N HIS A 61 11.54 -5.15 11.26
CA HIS A 61 11.28 -6.52 10.89
C HIS A 61 12.18 -6.87 9.72
N ASP A 62 12.82 -8.04 9.82
CA ASP A 62 13.74 -8.59 8.84
C ASP A 62 13.90 -10.09 9.09
N ASP A 63 14.19 -10.86 8.04
CA ASP A 63 14.38 -12.31 8.11
C ASP A 63 15.63 -12.70 8.93
N ARG A 64 16.66 -11.83 8.99
CA ARG A 64 17.89 -12.09 9.75
C ARG A 64 17.77 -11.76 11.24
N PHE A 65 17.04 -10.69 11.57
CA PHE A 65 16.89 -10.21 12.95
C PHE A 65 15.61 -10.71 13.63
N GLY A 66 14.65 -11.19 12.84
CA GLY A 66 13.32 -11.56 13.29
C GLY A 66 12.39 -10.36 13.47
N PRO A 67 11.14 -10.61 13.91
CA PRO A 67 10.15 -9.56 14.11
C PRO A 67 10.49 -8.68 15.32
N TYR A 68 10.23 -7.37 15.17
CA TYR A 68 10.37 -6.36 16.23
C TYR A 68 11.80 -6.19 16.79
N ALA A 69 12.80 -6.48 15.97
CA ALA A 69 14.20 -6.18 16.22
C ALA A 69 14.37 -4.71 16.64
N ARG A 70 15.07 -4.48 17.76
CA ARG A 70 15.20 -3.15 18.36
C ARG A 70 16.44 -2.45 17.83
N MET A 71 16.24 -1.25 17.31
CA MET A 71 17.31 -0.38 16.84
C MET A 71 17.26 0.95 17.59
N THR A 72 18.40 1.40 18.07
CA THR A 72 18.55 2.70 18.73
C THR A 72 19.07 3.71 17.72
N TRP A 73 18.49 4.90 17.73
CA TRP A 73 18.98 6.01 16.92
C TRP A 73 20.30 6.51 17.52
N VAL A 74 21.37 6.45 16.73
CA VAL A 74 22.66 7.01 17.11
C VAL A 74 22.81 8.32 16.35
N LEU A 75 22.79 9.42 17.10
CA LEU A 75 23.02 10.74 16.53
C LEU A 75 24.42 10.76 15.88
N PRO A 76 24.55 11.34 14.69
CA PRO A 76 25.87 11.60 14.13
C PRO A 76 26.66 12.45 15.11
N THR A 77 27.79 11.94 15.58
CA THR A 77 28.71 12.67 16.43
C THR A 77 29.54 13.55 15.53
N ASN A 78 29.35 14.87 15.62
CA ASN A 78 30.21 15.82 14.89
C ASN A 78 31.70 15.50 15.17
N GLY A 79 32.40 14.91 14.21
CA GLY A 79 33.86 14.69 14.21
C GLY A 79 34.21 13.92 12.94
N ASP A 80 35.14 14.33 12.08
CA ASP A 80 36.33 15.13 12.31
C ASP A 80 36.35 16.39 11.43
N THR A 81 36.82 17.49 11.99
CA THR A 81 37.33 18.60 11.21
C THR A 81 38.58 18.12 10.48
N ASP A 82 38.46 17.79 9.20
CA ASP A 82 39.62 17.90 8.32
C ASP A 82 40.12 19.34 8.44
N SER A 83 41.31 19.46 9.00
CA SER A 83 42.01 20.71 9.23
C SER A 83 42.58 21.22 7.91
N ASP A 84 41.73 21.48 6.93
CA ASP A 84 42.07 22.27 5.76
C ASP A 84 40.86 23.13 5.39
N GLY A 85 41.07 24.44 5.53
CA GLY A 85 40.02 25.46 5.49
C GLY A 85 39.45 25.67 4.10
N ASP A 86 38.49 24.84 3.72
CA ASP A 86 37.56 25.17 2.64
C ASP A 86 36.10 24.97 3.12
N THR A 87 35.43 26.09 3.31
CA THR A 87 34.04 26.17 3.74
C THR A 87 33.13 26.10 2.53
N ASP A 88 32.57 24.91 2.22
CA ASP A 88 31.17 24.85 1.76
C ASP A 88 30.47 23.47 1.71
N ASP A 89 31.15 22.33 1.94
CA ASP A 89 30.45 21.03 1.98
C ASP A 89 30.87 20.21 3.20
N LYS A 90 30.34 20.57 4.37
CA LYS A 90 30.35 19.66 5.52
C LYS A 90 29.52 18.45 5.14
N VAL A 91 30.18 17.33 4.81
CA VAL A 91 29.53 16.03 4.63
C VAL A 91 28.69 15.78 5.87
N LYS A 92 27.37 15.98 5.75
CA LYS A 92 26.43 15.72 6.84
C LYS A 92 26.48 14.23 7.09
N GLU A 93 27.10 13.83 8.20
CA GLU A 93 27.10 12.43 8.61
C GLU A 93 25.67 11.89 8.59
N LEU A 94 25.48 10.80 7.86
CA LEU A 94 24.19 10.13 7.77
C LEU A 94 23.81 9.56 9.14
N PRO A 95 22.51 9.47 9.46
CA PRO A 95 22.09 8.90 10.73
C PRO A 95 22.47 7.42 10.83
N HIS A 96 22.88 7.02 12.03
CA HIS A 96 23.28 5.65 12.34
C HIS A 96 22.20 4.95 13.17
N LEU A 97 22.04 3.65 12.98
CA LEU A 97 21.23 2.78 13.82
C LEU A 97 22.12 1.74 14.49
N SER A 98 21.95 1.54 15.79
CA SER A 98 22.63 0.46 16.51
C SER A 98 21.61 -0.61 16.90
N PHE A 99 21.90 -1.86 16.57
CA PHE A 99 21.06 -3.00 16.91
C PHE A 99 21.22 -3.39 18.39
N ASP A 100 20.09 -3.61 19.08
CA ASP A 100 20.02 -4.06 20.47
C ASP A 100 19.45 -5.49 20.55
N PRO A 101 20.32 -6.53 20.59
CA PRO A 101 19.92 -7.95 20.55
C PRO A 101 19.30 -8.51 21.86
N TYR A 102 18.90 -7.67 22.81
CA TYR A 102 18.23 -8.06 24.07
C TYR A 102 18.88 -9.27 24.79
N GLY A 103 20.14 -9.12 25.16
CA GLY A 103 20.86 -10.12 25.96
C GLY A 103 21.46 -11.28 25.17
N ASN A 104 21.15 -11.45 23.88
CA ASN A 104 21.80 -12.46 23.02
C ASN A 104 22.91 -11.85 22.15
N ARG A 105 23.87 -11.15 22.78
CA ARG A 105 24.93 -10.42 22.06
C ARG A 105 25.81 -11.35 21.23
N ASP A 106 26.07 -12.56 21.71
CA ASP A 106 26.98 -13.50 21.06
C ASP A 106 26.44 -14.02 19.72
N ALA A 107 25.12 -14.28 19.64
CA ALA A 107 24.48 -14.71 18.40
C ALA A 107 24.46 -13.62 17.32
N PHE A 108 24.55 -12.34 17.72
CA PHE A 108 24.44 -11.19 16.82
C PHE A 108 25.71 -10.34 16.76
N LYS A 109 26.87 -10.90 17.17
CA LYS A 109 28.15 -10.16 17.26
C LYS A 109 28.53 -9.38 16.00
N ASN A 110 28.19 -9.91 14.82
CA ASN A 110 28.47 -9.30 13.51
C ASN A 110 27.52 -8.14 13.14
N PHE A 111 26.55 -7.83 14.01
CA PHE A 111 25.50 -6.83 13.80
C PHE A 111 25.47 -5.79 14.92
N LEU A 112 26.44 -5.82 15.83
CA LEU A 112 26.51 -4.88 16.97
C LEU A 112 27.02 -3.50 16.57
N ASP A 113 27.81 -3.42 15.50
CA ASP A 113 28.34 -2.16 15.02
C ASP A 113 27.23 -1.28 14.43
N PRO A 114 27.25 0.04 14.70
CA PRO A 114 26.27 0.95 14.13
C PRO A 114 26.27 0.90 12.61
N VAL A 115 25.09 0.84 12.02
CA VAL A 115 24.89 0.79 10.56
C VAL A 115 24.32 2.10 10.06
N LYS A 116 24.80 2.54 8.89
CA LYS A 116 24.38 3.79 8.24
C LYS A 116 23.00 3.60 7.63
N VAL A 117 22.08 4.52 7.89
CA VAL A 117 20.84 4.61 7.12
C VAL A 117 21.16 5.40 5.85
N TYR A 118 21.31 4.68 4.74
CA TYR A 118 21.65 5.27 3.45
C TYR A 118 20.42 5.94 2.83
N GLU A 119 19.30 5.23 2.81
CA GLU A 119 18.05 5.68 2.21
C GLU A 119 16.84 5.19 3.02
N ALA A 120 15.72 5.91 2.89
CA ALA A 120 14.42 5.47 3.37
C ALA A 120 13.44 5.41 2.21
N TYR A 121 12.95 4.22 1.90
CA TYR A 121 11.90 3.99 0.93
C TYR A 121 10.55 4.02 1.64
N VAL A 122 9.70 4.95 1.23
CA VAL A 122 8.30 4.99 1.64
C VAL A 122 7.49 4.50 0.45
N PRO A 123 7.02 3.22 0.43
CA PRO A 123 6.06 2.76 -0.55
C PRO A 123 4.78 3.59 -0.40
N LEU A 124 4.70 4.66 -1.19
CA LEU A 124 3.50 5.46 -1.26
C LEU A 124 2.39 4.55 -1.79
N TYR A 125 1.26 4.52 -1.10
CA TYR A 125 0.09 3.82 -1.63
C TYR A 125 -0.17 4.31 -3.05
N PRO A 126 -0.59 3.42 -3.98
CA PRO A 126 -1.16 3.90 -5.22
C PRO A 126 -2.34 4.80 -4.81
N LYS A 127 -2.21 6.10 -5.11
CA LYS A 127 -3.29 7.07 -4.97
C LYS A 127 -4.51 6.48 -5.70
N LEU A 128 -5.72 6.75 -5.20
CA LEU A 128 -6.92 6.53 -6.02
C LEU A 128 -6.73 7.35 -7.31
N ARG A 129 -6.47 6.66 -8.41
CA ARG A 129 -6.26 7.26 -9.73
C ARG A 129 -7.50 7.14 -10.60
N MET A 130 -8.39 6.20 -10.29
CA MET A 130 -9.75 6.18 -10.83
C MET A 130 -10.58 7.30 -10.22
N SER A 131 -11.12 8.19 -11.06
CA SER A 131 -12.04 9.22 -10.59
C SER A 131 -13.47 8.68 -10.42
N ALA A 132 -14.29 9.38 -9.65
CA ALA A 132 -15.72 9.05 -9.54
C ALA A 132 -16.44 9.14 -10.91
N THR A 133 -16.00 10.06 -11.76
CA THR A 133 -16.50 10.20 -13.14
C THR A 133 -16.18 8.96 -13.97
N ASP A 134 -14.94 8.44 -13.87
CA ASP A 134 -14.55 7.22 -14.59
C ASP A 134 -15.37 6.01 -14.13
N LEU A 135 -15.61 5.88 -12.81
CA LEU A 135 -16.43 4.81 -12.24
C LEU A 135 -17.90 4.90 -12.71
N THR A 136 -18.43 6.11 -12.80
CA THR A 136 -19.79 6.39 -13.33
C THR A 136 -19.91 6.06 -14.82
N LEU A 137 -18.90 6.44 -15.62
CA LEU A 137 -18.86 6.14 -17.04
C LEU A 137 -18.80 4.63 -17.29
N LEU A 138 -17.94 3.92 -16.54
CA LEU A 138 -17.82 2.47 -16.62
C LEU A 138 -19.13 1.76 -16.24
N ALA A 139 -19.80 2.21 -15.18
CA ALA A 139 -21.10 1.68 -14.81
C ALA A 139 -22.16 1.88 -15.91
N SER A 140 -22.14 3.04 -16.56
CA SER A 140 -23.04 3.37 -17.69
C SER A 140 -22.78 2.48 -18.90
N GLN A 141 -21.51 2.15 -19.19
CA GLN A 141 -21.13 1.22 -20.27
C GLN A 141 -21.56 -0.22 -19.99
N LEU A 142 -21.51 -0.65 -18.72
CA LEU A 142 -21.90 -2.01 -18.32
C LEU A 142 -23.42 -2.19 -18.21
N LEU A 143 -24.16 -1.10 -17.93
CA LEU A 143 -25.60 -1.15 -17.67
C LEU A 143 -26.42 -1.86 -18.75
N PRO A 144 -26.22 -1.67 -20.07
CA PRO A 144 -26.97 -2.38 -21.11
C PRO A 144 -26.84 -3.91 -21.00
N MET A 145 -25.62 -4.42 -20.74
CA MET A 145 -25.36 -5.84 -20.55
C MET A 145 -26.05 -6.36 -19.29
N VAL A 146 -25.94 -5.64 -18.17
CA VAL A 146 -26.58 -6.03 -16.90
C VAL A 146 -28.11 -6.04 -17.04
N ARG A 147 -28.68 -5.04 -17.73
CA ARG A 147 -30.10 -4.97 -18.08
C ARG A 147 -30.55 -6.12 -18.98
N HIS A 148 -29.69 -6.58 -19.88
CA HIS A 148 -29.95 -7.78 -20.68
C HIS A 148 -30.02 -9.02 -19.79
N LEU A 149 -29.01 -9.25 -18.95
CA LEU A 149 -28.96 -10.38 -18.02
C LEU A 149 -30.09 -10.40 -16.99
N ALA A 150 -30.50 -9.24 -16.49
CA ALA A 150 -31.56 -9.14 -15.48
C ALA A 150 -32.94 -9.61 -16.00
N GLY A 151 -33.13 -9.62 -17.33
CA GLY A 151 -34.41 -9.97 -17.96
C GLY A 151 -35.45 -8.84 -17.90
N ALA A 152 -36.56 -9.04 -18.61
CA ALA A 152 -37.61 -8.01 -18.77
C ALA A 152 -38.23 -7.57 -17.43
N GLU A 153 -38.37 -8.48 -16.48
CA GLU A 153 -39.03 -8.20 -15.19
C GLU A 153 -38.19 -7.31 -14.26
N ARG A 154 -36.85 -7.48 -14.25
CA ARG A 154 -35.98 -6.81 -13.29
C ARG A 154 -35.23 -5.61 -13.87
N ARG A 155 -35.15 -5.49 -15.21
CA ARG A 155 -34.35 -4.48 -15.92
C ARG A 155 -34.58 -3.04 -15.45
N GLU A 156 -35.83 -2.64 -15.26
CA GLU A 156 -36.20 -1.27 -14.86
C GLU A 156 -36.12 -1.03 -13.35
N SER A 157 -35.96 -2.10 -12.56
CA SER A 157 -35.81 -2.04 -11.11
C SER A 157 -34.35 -2.05 -10.64
N LEU A 158 -33.39 -2.11 -11.58
CA LEU A 158 -31.97 -2.13 -11.27
C LEU A 158 -31.51 -0.77 -10.72
N LEU A 159 -30.98 -0.82 -9.51
CA LEU A 159 -30.26 0.24 -8.82
C LEU A 159 -28.76 0.06 -9.05
N VAL A 160 -28.05 1.18 -9.14
CA VAL A 160 -26.59 1.20 -9.27
C VAL A 160 -26.00 1.96 -8.10
N ASP A 161 -25.16 1.30 -7.31
CA ASP A 161 -24.40 1.90 -6.22
C ASP A 161 -22.90 1.90 -6.59
N LEU A 162 -22.26 3.07 -6.44
CA LEU A 162 -20.87 3.30 -6.82
C LEU A 162 -20.07 3.70 -5.59
N ARG A 163 -19.03 2.93 -5.27
CA ARG A 163 -18.25 3.15 -4.05
C ARG A 163 -16.79 2.79 -4.20
N PHE A 164 -15.95 3.52 -3.48
CA PHE A 164 -14.55 3.15 -3.24
C PHE A 164 -14.45 2.54 -1.85
N VAL A 165 -13.92 1.32 -1.75
CA VAL A 165 -13.81 0.60 -0.48
C VAL A 165 -12.44 -0.06 -0.32
N LEU A 166 -12.04 -0.29 0.93
CA LEU A 166 -10.87 -1.13 1.21
C LEU A 166 -11.17 -2.58 0.83
N ASN A 167 -10.23 -3.25 0.17
CA ASN A 167 -10.42 -4.64 -0.27
C ASN A 167 -10.81 -5.59 0.88
N GLY A 168 -10.18 -5.48 2.05
CA GLY A 168 -10.50 -6.31 3.22
C GLY A 168 -11.92 -6.09 3.74
N ARG A 169 -12.45 -4.85 3.63
CA ARG A 169 -13.84 -4.57 3.97
C ARG A 169 -14.79 -5.21 2.96
N TYR A 170 -14.48 -5.11 1.67
CA TYR A 170 -15.27 -5.78 0.63
C TYR A 170 -15.29 -7.30 0.82
N LEU A 171 -14.14 -7.92 1.06
CA LEU A 171 -14.05 -9.37 1.28
C LEU A 171 -14.81 -9.79 2.54
N SER A 172 -14.82 -8.97 3.59
CA SER A 172 -15.67 -9.21 4.76
C SER A 172 -17.17 -9.12 4.43
N GLU A 173 -17.57 -8.19 3.57
CA GLU A 173 -18.96 -8.07 3.08
C GLU A 173 -19.35 -9.20 2.12
N ALA A 174 -18.39 -9.77 1.39
CA ALA A 174 -18.64 -10.80 0.39
C ALA A 174 -19.29 -12.07 0.98
N TYR A 175 -18.99 -12.40 2.24
CA TYR A 175 -19.68 -13.46 2.97
C TYR A 175 -21.19 -13.22 3.12
N GLY A 176 -21.61 -11.96 3.14
CA GLY A 176 -23.02 -11.55 3.22
C GLY A 176 -23.73 -11.42 1.87
N LEU A 177 -23.03 -11.64 0.73
CA LEU A 177 -23.62 -11.52 -0.61
C LEU A 177 -24.46 -12.74 -1.02
N GLY A 178 -24.46 -13.80 -0.21
CA GLY A 178 -25.16 -15.04 -0.53
C GLY A 178 -24.45 -15.91 -1.58
N LEU A 179 -23.13 -15.73 -1.75
CA LEU A 179 -22.30 -16.58 -2.60
C LEU A 179 -22.14 -17.97 -1.96
N SER A 180 -22.05 -19.02 -2.79
CA SER A 180 -21.71 -20.35 -2.32
C SER A 180 -20.28 -20.38 -1.73
N SER A 181 -20.02 -21.29 -0.78
CA SER A 181 -18.71 -21.38 -0.11
C SER A 181 -17.55 -21.55 -1.09
N ALA A 182 -17.76 -22.28 -2.19
CA ALA A 182 -16.76 -22.45 -3.24
C ALA A 182 -16.46 -21.13 -3.98
N ARG A 183 -17.49 -20.33 -4.25
CA ARG A 183 -17.35 -19.02 -4.91
C ARG A 183 -16.71 -17.99 -4.00
N THR A 184 -17.05 -17.98 -2.72
CA THR A 184 -16.37 -17.15 -1.72
C THR A 184 -14.89 -17.54 -1.59
N ALA A 185 -14.59 -18.84 -1.55
CA ALA A 185 -13.20 -19.31 -1.53
C ALA A 185 -12.44 -18.88 -2.80
N THR A 186 -13.09 -18.94 -3.97
CA THR A 186 -12.51 -18.50 -5.24
C THR A 186 -12.23 -17.00 -5.18
N LEU A 187 -13.22 -16.17 -4.82
CA LEU A 187 -13.08 -14.72 -4.67
C LEU A 187 -11.89 -14.32 -3.81
N VAL A 188 -11.71 -14.98 -2.66
CA VAL A 188 -10.66 -14.67 -1.69
C VAL A 188 -9.28 -15.18 -2.14
N SER A 189 -9.21 -16.31 -2.85
CA SER A 189 -7.94 -16.96 -3.20
C SER A 189 -7.40 -16.58 -4.58
N THR A 190 -8.24 -16.17 -5.52
CA THR A 190 -7.82 -15.95 -6.92
C THR A 190 -7.67 -14.49 -7.30
N LEU A 191 -8.26 -13.54 -6.57
CA LEU A 191 -8.20 -12.12 -6.90
C LEU A 191 -7.08 -11.40 -6.15
N LEU A 192 -6.15 -10.82 -6.91
CA LEU A 192 -5.22 -9.83 -6.40
C LEU A 192 -5.89 -8.45 -6.42
N LEU A 193 -6.49 -8.05 -5.30
CA LEU A 193 -7.17 -6.76 -5.18
C LEU A 193 -6.22 -5.67 -4.65
N PRO A 194 -6.15 -4.49 -5.30
CA PRO A 194 -5.46 -3.34 -4.72
C PRO A 194 -6.10 -2.94 -3.39
N ARG A 195 -5.37 -2.18 -2.56
CA ARG A 195 -5.84 -1.79 -1.22
C ARG A 195 -7.21 -1.11 -1.27
N TYR A 196 -7.41 -0.21 -2.23
CA TYR A 196 -8.71 0.36 -2.55
C TYR A 196 -9.19 -0.19 -3.87
N ILE A 197 -10.46 -0.57 -3.92
CA ILE A 197 -11.15 -1.01 -5.13
C ILE A 197 -12.34 -0.10 -5.41
N GLY A 198 -12.65 0.06 -6.69
CA GLY A 198 -13.93 0.60 -7.13
C GLY A 198 -14.94 -0.55 -7.17
N VAL A 199 -16.14 -0.31 -6.68
CA VAL A 199 -17.24 -1.28 -6.73
C VAL A 199 -18.41 -0.64 -7.43
N ILE A 200 -18.86 -1.28 -8.51
CA ILE A 200 -20.12 -0.99 -9.17
C ILE A 200 -21.09 -2.10 -8.77
N ARG A 201 -22.05 -1.79 -7.92
CA ARG A 201 -23.05 -2.73 -7.44
C ARG A 201 -24.35 -2.53 -8.19
N PHE A 202 -24.80 -3.59 -8.83
CA PHE A 202 -26.15 -3.70 -9.37
C PHE A 202 -27.01 -4.50 -8.39
N SER A 203 -28.17 -3.95 -8.04
CA SER A 203 -29.13 -4.58 -7.14
C SER A 203 -30.55 -4.18 -7.52
N THR A 204 -31.55 -4.86 -6.96
CA THR A 204 -32.93 -4.38 -6.90
C THR A 204 -33.22 -3.86 -5.49
N ALA A 205 -34.44 -3.40 -5.23
CA ALA A 205 -34.84 -3.01 -3.87
C ALA A 205 -34.77 -4.18 -2.86
N SER A 206 -34.87 -5.42 -3.33
CA SER A 206 -34.98 -6.62 -2.47
C SER A 206 -33.79 -7.57 -2.58
N SER A 207 -32.93 -7.44 -3.59
CA SER A 207 -31.83 -8.39 -3.80
C SER A 207 -30.59 -7.76 -4.42
N HIS A 208 -29.42 -8.28 -4.04
CA HIS A 208 -28.19 -8.07 -4.78
C HIS A 208 -28.29 -8.72 -6.19
N PHE A 209 -27.59 -8.21 -7.20
CA PHE A 209 -27.59 -8.82 -8.53
C PHE A 209 -26.17 -9.12 -9.03
N LEU A 210 -25.30 -8.11 -9.04
CA LEU A 210 -23.92 -8.23 -9.55
C LEU A 210 -23.04 -7.16 -8.92
N ASP A 211 -21.87 -7.54 -8.41
CA ASP A 211 -20.78 -6.60 -8.15
C ASP A 211 -19.75 -6.67 -9.29
N VAL A 212 -19.27 -5.50 -9.71
CA VAL A 212 -18.12 -5.36 -10.61
C VAL A 212 -17.00 -4.68 -9.85
N LEU A 213 -15.87 -5.38 -9.73
CA LEU A 213 -14.70 -4.91 -9.00
C LEU A 213 -13.74 -4.25 -9.97
N CYS A 214 -13.32 -3.04 -9.63
CA CYS A 214 -12.48 -2.20 -10.47
C CYS A 214 -11.15 -1.90 -9.78
N ASP A 215 -10.07 -1.95 -10.53
CA ASP A 215 -8.78 -1.44 -10.13
C ASP A 215 -8.85 0.09 -10.06
N THR A 216 -8.38 0.64 -8.93
CA THR A 216 -8.31 2.09 -8.72
C THR A 216 -6.91 2.65 -8.91
N THR A 217 -5.95 1.79 -9.24
CA THR A 217 -4.54 2.10 -9.41
C THR A 217 -4.21 2.49 -10.87
N ASP A 218 -2.94 2.67 -11.21
CA ASP A 218 -2.52 3.15 -12.54
C ASP A 218 -2.71 2.04 -13.60
N ILE A 219 -3.89 1.96 -14.20
CA ILE A 219 -4.06 1.22 -15.44
C ILE A 219 -3.99 2.21 -16.60
N PRO A 220 -3.10 2.00 -17.59
CA PRO A 220 -3.08 2.80 -18.81
C PRO A 220 -4.46 2.79 -19.45
N ARG A 221 -5.10 3.96 -19.52
CA ARG A 221 -6.47 4.14 -20.08
C ARG A 221 -6.50 4.03 -21.61
N THR A 222 -5.43 3.53 -22.21
CA THR A 222 -5.21 3.54 -23.66
C THR A 222 -5.72 2.30 -24.37
N GLN A 223 -5.97 1.19 -23.68
CA GLN A 223 -6.72 0.00 -24.17
C GLN A 223 -6.61 -1.17 -23.17
N PRO A 224 -7.60 -2.08 -23.07
CA PRO A 224 -8.98 -1.99 -23.58
C PRO A 224 -9.92 -1.13 -22.68
N GLU A 225 -11.12 -0.78 -23.16
CA GLU A 225 -12.08 0.09 -22.45
C GLU A 225 -12.48 -0.42 -21.06
N LEU A 226 -12.54 -1.75 -20.86
CA LEU A 226 -12.81 -2.38 -19.56
C LEU A 226 -11.54 -2.77 -18.80
N ALA A 227 -10.36 -2.25 -19.16
CA ALA A 227 -9.12 -2.54 -18.45
C ALA A 227 -9.21 -2.32 -16.92
N PRO A 228 -10.01 -1.37 -16.40
CA PRO A 228 -10.21 -1.25 -14.95
C PRO A 228 -10.94 -2.44 -14.31
N VAL A 229 -11.69 -3.26 -15.04
CA VAL A 229 -12.49 -4.34 -14.45
C VAL A 229 -11.61 -5.53 -14.09
N LEU A 230 -11.49 -5.80 -12.80
CA LEU A 230 -10.78 -6.95 -12.24
C LEU A 230 -11.66 -8.19 -12.18
N ALA A 231 -12.93 -8.03 -11.77
CA ALA A 231 -13.82 -9.17 -11.59
C ALA A 231 -15.30 -8.84 -11.71
N PHE A 232 -16.07 -9.84 -12.14
CA PHE A 232 -17.53 -9.91 -12.04
C PHE A 232 -17.93 -10.90 -10.95
N VAL A 233 -18.79 -10.49 -10.04
CA VAL A 233 -19.27 -11.28 -8.91
C VAL A 233 -20.80 -11.34 -8.96
N PRO A 234 -21.39 -12.20 -9.81
CA PRO A 234 -22.85 -12.30 -9.93
C PRO A 234 -23.46 -12.97 -8.69
N GLN A 235 -24.67 -12.60 -8.27
CA GLN A 235 -25.35 -13.35 -7.22
C GLN A 235 -25.68 -14.78 -7.71
N ASP A 236 -26.29 -14.86 -8.89
CA ASP A 236 -26.75 -16.10 -9.52
C ASP A 236 -25.66 -16.73 -10.41
N GLU A 237 -25.44 -18.03 -10.24
CA GLU A 237 -24.50 -18.80 -11.04
C GLU A 237 -24.93 -18.93 -12.51
N GLY A 238 -26.23 -18.84 -12.82
CA GLY A 238 -26.76 -18.92 -14.17
C GLY A 238 -26.21 -17.85 -15.13
N HIS A 239 -25.75 -16.71 -14.59
CA HIS A 239 -25.18 -15.63 -15.40
C HIS A 239 -23.67 -15.77 -15.68
N ARG A 240 -22.99 -16.74 -15.06
CA ARG A 240 -21.53 -16.85 -15.13
C ARG A 240 -21.00 -17.03 -16.54
N GLU A 241 -21.63 -17.88 -17.34
CA GLU A 241 -21.12 -18.19 -18.69
C GLU A 241 -21.27 -17.01 -19.64
N ALA A 242 -22.39 -16.29 -19.54
CA ALA A 242 -22.61 -15.04 -20.27
C ALA A 242 -21.58 -13.96 -19.86
N LEU A 243 -21.31 -13.82 -18.56
CA LEU A 243 -20.30 -12.90 -18.05
C LEU A 243 -18.89 -13.31 -18.45
N ARG A 244 -18.56 -14.60 -18.52
CA ARG A 244 -17.26 -15.10 -19.01
C ARG A 244 -17.05 -14.79 -20.47
N THR A 245 -18.08 -15.00 -21.29
CA THR A 245 -18.05 -14.65 -22.71
C THR A 245 -17.80 -13.15 -22.88
N PHE A 246 -18.51 -12.32 -22.13
CA PHE A 246 -18.32 -10.87 -22.13
C PHE A 246 -16.91 -10.48 -21.66
N ALA A 247 -16.45 -11.03 -20.53
CA ALA A 247 -15.12 -10.77 -19.98
C ALA A 247 -14.03 -11.10 -21.01
N ASN A 248 -14.05 -12.29 -21.60
CA ASN A 248 -13.05 -12.73 -22.59
C ASN A 248 -13.04 -11.86 -23.86
N SER A 249 -14.20 -11.34 -24.27
CA SER A 249 -14.30 -10.46 -25.44
C SER A 249 -13.78 -9.03 -25.20
N SER A 250 -13.71 -8.61 -23.94
CA SER A 250 -13.53 -7.20 -23.56
C SER A 250 -12.34 -6.96 -22.62
N GLY A 251 -11.66 -8.00 -22.13
CA GLY A 251 -10.52 -7.90 -21.21
C GLY A 251 -10.14 -9.22 -20.52
N SER A 252 -9.42 -9.14 -19.40
CA SER A 252 -8.96 -10.29 -18.59
C SER A 252 -9.71 -10.45 -17.26
N ALA A 253 -10.91 -9.88 -17.17
CA ALA A 253 -11.69 -9.88 -15.92
C ALA A 253 -12.08 -11.30 -15.49
N VAL A 254 -11.91 -11.59 -14.20
CA VAL A 254 -12.26 -12.90 -13.62
C VAL A 254 -13.76 -12.96 -13.31
N VAL A 255 -14.41 -14.08 -13.58
CA VAL A 255 -15.82 -14.30 -13.20
C VAL A 255 -15.93 -15.29 -12.05
N ILE A 256 -16.34 -14.78 -10.89
CA ILE A 256 -16.39 -15.48 -9.60
C ILE A 256 -17.57 -16.41 -9.46
#